data_AF-A0A7Z8JVY1-F1
#
_entry.id   AF-A0A7Z8JVY1-F1
#
_cell.length_a   1.000
_cell.length_b   1.000
_cell.length_c   1.000
_cell.angle_alpha   90.00
_cell.angle_beta   90.00
_cell.angle_gamma   90.00
#
_symmetry.space_group_name_H-M   'P 1'
#
loop_
_entity.id
_entity.type
_entity.pdbx_description
1 polymer ?
#
loop_
_entity_poly.entity_id
_entity_poly.type
_entity_poly.pdbx_seq_one_letter_code
_entity_poly.pdbx_strand_id
1 'polypeptide(L)'
;MYYIKKVSAILVTLALLLGIFSLPTSSYASTNEESNQSLEPIDPSQVTYESNKNLSDEQVSDRFQEINSKYDIEEPFSAEDAEFIRAYASSPTDSTD
;
A
#
# COMPACT_ATOMS: atom_id res chain seq x y z
N MET A 1 19.97 -49.29 43.73
CA MET A 1 20.15 -47.91 43.22
C MET A 1 19.54 -47.80 41.83
N TYR A 2 18.28 -47.36 41.71
CA TYR A 2 17.53 -47.31 40.44
C TYR A 2 16.87 -45.95 40.19
N TYR A 3 17.51 -44.85 40.62
CA TYR A 3 16.95 -43.50 40.53
C TYR A 3 17.73 -42.54 39.63
N ILE A 4 18.90 -42.95 39.11
CA ILE A 4 19.82 -42.01 38.44
C ILE A 4 19.53 -41.91 36.92
N LYS A 5 18.84 -42.90 36.32
CA LYS A 5 18.58 -42.91 34.86
C LYS A 5 17.37 -42.08 34.39
N LYS A 6 16.42 -41.74 35.28
CA LYS A 6 15.14 -41.11 34.87
C LYS A 6 15.13 -39.58 34.92
N VAL A 7 16.05 -38.96 35.67
CA VAL A 7 16.07 -37.49 35.85
C VAL A 7 16.60 -36.77 34.60
N SER A 8 17.42 -37.45 33.79
CA SER A 8 18.00 -36.85 32.59
C SER A 8 17.00 -36.64 31.44
N ALA A 9 15.88 -37.38 31.42
CA ALA A 9 14.89 -37.29 30.36
C ALA A 9 13.87 -36.15 30.57
N ILE A 10 13.79 -35.58 31.78
CA ILE A 10 12.80 -34.55 32.12
C ILE A 10 13.35 -33.13 31.87
N LEU A 11 14.67 -32.95 31.88
CA LEU A 11 15.27 -31.63 31.62
C LEU A 11 15.28 -31.25 30.13
N VAL A 12 15.23 -32.22 29.21
CA VAL A 12 15.26 -31.97 27.76
C VAL A 12 13.91 -31.46 27.23
N THR A 13 12.79 -31.84 27.86
CA THR A 13 11.45 -31.41 27.43
C THR A 13 11.07 -30.01 27.90
N LEU A 14 11.70 -29.47 28.95
CA LEU A 14 11.41 -28.11 29.45
C LEU A 14 12.06 -27.01 28.60
N ALA A 15 13.19 -27.29 27.96
CA ALA A 15 13.91 -26.31 27.12
C ALA A 15 13.23 -26.05 25.76
N LEU A 16 12.36 -26.94 25.29
CA LEU A 16 11.67 -26.82 24.01
C LEU A 16 10.42 -25.91 24.07
N LEU A 17 9.89 -25.65 25.27
CA LEU A 17 8.72 -24.78 25.51
C LEU A 17 9.08 -23.28 25.61
N LEU A 18 10.37 -22.93 25.66
CA LEU A 18 10.87 -21.55 25.69
C LEU A 18 11.54 -21.15 24.36
N GLY A 19 11.30 -21.93 23.30
CA GLY A 19 11.76 -21.65 21.93
C GLY A 19 11.02 -20.47 21.32
N ILE A 20 11.46 -19.28 21.71
CA ILE A 20 11.14 -17.97 21.19
C ILE A 20 11.23 -18.00 19.66
N PHE A 21 10.08 -18.02 18.99
CA PHE A 21 10.00 -17.72 17.57
C PHE A 21 10.35 -16.24 17.39
N SER A 22 11.64 -15.93 17.26
CA SER A 22 12.09 -14.66 16.71
C SER A 22 11.78 -14.69 15.22
N LEU A 23 10.52 -14.43 14.87
CA LEU A 23 10.16 -14.02 13.52
C LEU A 23 10.96 -12.75 13.21
N PRO A 24 11.61 -12.63 12.04
CA PRO A 24 12.14 -11.35 11.62
C PRO A 24 10.95 -10.40 11.45
N THR A 25 10.83 -9.42 12.34
CA THR A 25 10.00 -8.24 12.06
C THR A 25 10.69 -7.50 10.94
N SER A 26 10.21 -7.68 9.71
CA SER A 26 10.54 -6.80 8.59
C SER A 26 10.01 -5.42 8.94
N SER A 27 10.80 -4.62 9.64
CA SER A 27 10.51 -3.20 9.83
C SER A 27 10.83 -2.51 8.51
N TYR A 28 9.81 -2.25 7.70
CA TYR A 28 9.90 -1.28 6.62
C TYR A 28 9.99 0.09 7.30
N ALA A 29 11.21 0.61 7.44
CA ALA A 29 11.38 2.04 7.59
C ALA A 29 11.02 2.65 6.23
N SER A 30 9.74 2.97 6.05
CA SER A 30 9.32 3.86 4.97
C SER A 30 9.89 5.23 5.33
N THR A 31 11.09 5.52 4.86
CA THR A 31 11.51 6.89 4.67
C THR A 31 10.53 7.43 3.64
N ASN A 32 9.42 7.97 4.12
CA ASN A 32 8.57 8.85 3.34
C ASN A 32 9.46 10.07 3.04
N GLU A 33 10.29 9.93 2.02
CA GLU A 33 10.76 11.03 1.20
C GLU A 33 9.47 11.64 0.66
N GLU A 34 8.89 12.54 1.45
CA GLU A 34 7.71 13.31 1.12
C GLU A 34 8.11 14.16 -0.08
N SER A 35 7.96 13.58 -1.27
CA SER A 35 8.26 14.28 -2.50
C SER A 35 7.31 15.46 -2.52
N ASN A 36 7.85 16.68 -2.49
CA ASN A 36 7.12 17.94 -2.60
C ASN A 36 6.52 18.08 -4.01
N GLN A 37 5.85 17.05 -4.52
CA GLN A 37 5.06 17.14 -5.72
C GLN A 37 3.77 17.84 -5.36
N SER A 38 3.57 19.01 -5.96
CA SER A 38 2.31 19.73 -5.86
C SER A 38 1.16 18.80 -6.21
N LEU A 39 0.24 18.61 -5.27
CA LEU A 39 -0.99 17.84 -5.44
C LEU A 39 -2.12 18.69 -6.03
N GLU A 40 -1.80 19.86 -6.57
CA GLU A 40 -2.78 20.73 -7.20
C GLU A 40 -3.45 20.00 -8.38
N PRO A 41 -4.77 20.16 -8.55
CA PRO A 41 -5.45 19.69 -9.75
C PRO A 41 -4.75 20.22 -11.01
N ILE A 42 -4.74 19.40 -12.06
CA ILE A 42 -4.19 19.79 -13.36
C ILE A 42 -5.29 19.75 -14.40
N ASP A 43 -5.15 20.54 -15.46
CA ASP A 43 -6.06 20.45 -16.60
C ASP A 43 -5.79 19.15 -17.38
N PRO A 44 -6.82 18.39 -17.81
CA PRO A 44 -6.66 17.20 -18.65
C PRO A 44 -5.80 17.38 -19.90
N SER A 45 -5.66 18.61 -20.42
CA SER A 45 -4.77 18.93 -21.55
C SER A 45 -3.28 18.91 -21.20
N GLN A 46 -2.93 18.92 -19.91
CA GLN A 46 -1.56 18.96 -19.39
C GLN A 46 -1.03 17.60 -18.94
N VAL A 47 -1.82 16.53 -19.10
CA VAL A 47 -1.39 15.17 -18.74
C VAL A 47 -0.22 14.71 -19.61
N THR A 48 0.73 14.00 -19.01
CA THR A 48 1.96 13.56 -19.66
C THR A 48 1.89 12.09 -20.08
N TYR A 49 1.18 11.25 -19.32
CA TYR A 49 1.01 9.84 -19.65
C TYR A 49 -0.01 9.67 -20.80
N GLU A 50 0.39 8.91 -21.82
CA GLU A 50 -0.46 8.68 -23.01
C GLU A 50 -1.80 8.02 -22.68
N SER A 51 -1.83 7.14 -21.68
CA SER A 51 -3.03 6.48 -21.18
C SER A 51 -4.04 7.42 -20.52
N ASN A 52 -3.63 8.64 -20.15
CA ASN A 52 -4.48 9.66 -19.54
C ASN A 52 -5.00 10.69 -20.56
N LYS A 53 -4.60 10.60 -21.84
CA LYS A 53 -4.96 11.58 -22.87
C LYS A 53 -6.26 11.21 -23.57
N ASN A 54 -7.05 12.25 -23.90
CA ASN A 54 -8.23 12.15 -24.77
C ASN A 54 -9.26 11.10 -24.34
N LEU A 55 -9.45 10.95 -23.02
CA LEU A 55 -10.42 10.01 -22.48
C LEU A 55 -11.84 10.57 -22.61
N SER A 56 -12.79 9.71 -22.99
CA SER A 56 -14.21 10.02 -22.87
C SER A 56 -14.68 9.93 -21.42
N ASP A 57 -15.83 10.52 -21.10
CA ASP A 57 -16.42 10.44 -19.75
C ASP A 57 -16.64 8.99 -19.29
N GLU A 58 -17.02 8.09 -20.21
CA GLU A 58 -17.16 6.65 -19.94
C GLU A 58 -15.81 6.03 -19.56
N GLN A 59 -14.75 6.33 -20.33
CA GLN A 59 -13.39 5.83 -20.03
C GLN A 59 -12.84 6.40 -18.71
N VAL A 60 -13.14 7.66 -18.40
CA VAL A 60 -12.79 8.28 -17.11
C VAL A 60 -13.49 7.53 -15.97
N SER A 61 -14.79 7.24 -16.11
CA SER A 61 -15.54 6.49 -15.11
C SER A 61 -14.97 5.09 -14.90
N ASP A 62 -14.67 4.37 -15.99
CA ASP A 62 -14.08 3.03 -15.95
C ASP A 62 -12.69 3.04 -15.28
N ARG A 63 -11.85 4.04 -15.59
CA ARG A 63 -10.53 4.22 -14.98
C ARG A 63 -10.61 4.46 -13.48
N PHE A 64 -11.58 5.26 -13.01
CA PHE A 64 -11.79 5.41 -11.56
C PHE A 64 -12.20 4.10 -10.88
N GLN A 65 -13.05 3.30 -11.52
CA GLN A 65 -13.42 1.98 -10.98
C GLN A 65 -12.22 1.03 -10.93
N GLU A 66 -11.41 1.01 -12.00
CA GLU A 66 -10.19 0.21 -12.07
C GLU A 66 -9.24 0.59 -10.92
N ILE A 67 -8.89 1.87 -10.79
CA ILE A 67 -7.99 2.38 -9.74
C ILE A 67 -8.54 2.05 -8.36
N ASN A 68 -9.84 2.29 -8.10
CA ASN A 68 -10.46 2.01 -6.81
C ASN A 68 -10.43 0.51 -6.43
N SER A 69 -10.31 -0.39 -7.40
CA SER A 69 -10.20 -1.84 -7.16
C SER A 69 -8.75 -2.37 -7.11
N LYS A 70 -7.79 -1.56 -7.58
CA LYS A 70 -6.40 -1.96 -7.78
C LYS A 70 -5.53 -1.82 -6.53
N TYR A 71 -5.83 -0.84 -5.67
CA TYR A 71 -4.99 -0.44 -4.55
C TYR A 71 -5.54 -0.90 -3.21
N ASP A 72 -4.65 -1.37 -2.34
CA ASP A 72 -4.96 -1.57 -0.93
C ASP A 72 -5.02 -0.22 -0.18
N ILE A 73 -5.65 -0.22 1.00
CA ILE A 73 -5.66 0.94 1.89
C ILE A 73 -4.22 1.27 2.31
N GLU A 74 -3.88 2.57 2.27
CA GLU A 74 -2.51 3.11 2.51
C GLU A 74 -1.47 2.75 1.44
N GLU A 75 -1.85 2.06 0.36
CA GLU A 75 -0.96 1.87 -0.78
C GLU A 75 -0.83 3.16 -1.60
N PRO A 76 0.39 3.64 -1.90
CA PRO A 76 0.57 4.83 -2.72
C PRO A 76 0.17 4.56 -4.18
N PHE A 77 -0.50 5.54 -4.80
CA PHE A 77 -0.79 5.48 -6.21
C PHE A 77 0.48 5.49 -7.06
N SER A 78 0.41 4.84 -8.24
CA SER A 78 1.44 5.01 -9.26
C SER A 78 1.46 6.45 -9.76
N ALA A 79 2.58 6.90 -10.33
CA ALA A 79 2.67 8.25 -10.89
C ALA A 79 1.64 8.50 -12.00
N GLU A 80 1.33 7.47 -12.80
CA GLU A 80 0.31 7.53 -13.85
C GLU A 80 -1.10 7.71 -13.27
N ASP A 81 -1.45 6.92 -12.26
CA ASP A 81 -2.77 6.95 -11.64
C ASP A 81 -2.96 8.22 -10.80
N ALA A 82 -1.89 8.70 -10.15
CA ALA A 82 -1.90 9.98 -9.44
C ALA A 82 -2.09 11.15 -10.40
N GLU A 83 -1.46 11.15 -11.58
CA GLU A 83 -1.69 12.17 -12.61
C GLU A 83 -3.15 12.14 -13.09
N PHE A 84 -3.69 10.93 -13.35
CA PHE A 84 -5.08 10.76 -13.76
C PHE A 84 -6.05 11.35 -12.74
N ILE A 85 -5.90 11.01 -11.45
CA ILE A 85 -6.76 11.51 -10.37
C ILE A 85 -6.70 13.04 -10.31
N ARG A 86 -5.50 13.63 -10.41
CA ARG A 86 -5.34 15.09 -10.38
C ARG A 86 -5.96 15.79 -11.59
N ALA A 87 -6.03 15.11 -12.73
CA ALA A 87 -6.58 15.66 -13.97
C ALA A 87 -8.12 15.57 -14.03
N TYR A 88 -8.70 14.47 -13.55
CA TYR A 88 -10.10 14.13 -13.79
C TYR A 88 -10.97 14.08 -12.53
N ALA A 89 -10.40 14.16 -11.33
CA ALA A 89 -11.22 14.28 -10.12
C ALA A 89 -11.88 15.66 -10.09
N SER A 90 -13.21 15.69 -10.05
CA SER A 90 -13.94 16.96 -9.95
C SER A 90 -13.57 17.70 -8.68
N SER A 91 -13.28 18.99 -8.80
CA SER A 91 -13.09 19.85 -7.64
C SER A 91 -14.45 20.02 -6.92
N PRO A 92 -14.51 19.94 -5.59
CA PRO A 92 -15.77 20.20 -4.87
C PRO A 92 -16.28 21.64 -5.07
N THR A 93 -15.48 22.52 -5.65
CA THR A 93 -15.83 23.91 -5.98
C THR A 93 -16.58 24.08 -7.31
N ASP A 94 -16.67 23.05 -8.15
CA ASP A 94 -17.47 23.09 -9.39
C ASP A 94 -18.92 22.62 -9.19
N SER A 95 -19.30 22.24 -7.96
CA SER A 95 -20.68 21.91 -7.58
C SER A 95 -21.41 23.12 -7.01
N THR A 96 -21.48 24.22 -7.77
CA THR A 96 -22.46 25.28 -7.51
C THR A 96 -23.68 25.06 -8.40
N ASP A 97 -24.74 24.55 -7.79
CA ASP A 97 -26.13 24.75 -8.22
C ASP A 97 -26.88 25.45 -7.06
#